data_AF-F4PJX8-F1
#
_entry.id   AF-F4PJX8-F1
#
_cell.length_a   1.000
_cell.length_b   1.000
_cell.length_c   1.000
_cell.angle_alpha   90.00
_cell.angle_beta   90.00
_cell.angle_gamma   90.00
#
_symmetry.space_group_name_H-M   'P 1'
#
loop_
_entity.id
_entity.type
_entity.pdbx_description
1 polymer ?
#
loop_
_entity_poly.entity_id
_entity_poly.type
_entity_poly.pdbx_seq_one_letter_code
_entity_poly.pdbx_strand_id
1 'polypeptide(L)'
;MVHLFTFYSYLFLIFCFYISITIAQQPVLKVDPTATCTPYIGDPPNKPVCNDRLINPGSIYSNQTNTQANKIQEVSEINFLLGAISCGTNQVQNALCTKYLGECYEPVNQTLSQNIALESQLCKSACLTITASCNNPMVADLVDCNDASVFPEAYSIYDLSPFGGDPSYQVPCTNSLLIAGPNQTQEYCPFPLFYVNRSDPQYDKDNGYTFVGSTSCLVPCPVPIYTNSTWEGLYKMSSVMSSVSFVCISFNIFTFGILARDHNKFTISLLCFSIAILLMNFVDIIYAAKGHINLFCPNPGRYAQQDDIGCSFTGSLFHLGVVGSILYWVTMSMQLWTSIKRIDIKILQPKYSIIAVSIIQIILLVIPLSLKAVKAGGGAVSCWVSGKWIQNGVYWFPVSVALAVGIFFVFLVIKEIYVIVRNIHHDKRFIRLQIKPFLCVVNDDEYNANAVHYLECLLQGGDPNECTVDGPPYFRFFFFYFLLRMFGIFVFLLYGLTSKSKQIWLESFICQYPPIKSRLQRMGVFHSSSGYTTDGGKKPPSHTTYDQSRGNTAASSDVDSIELNSFQSP
;
A
#
# COMPACT_ATOMS: atom_id res chain seq x y z
N MET A 1 16.66 14.22 -65.12
CA MET A 1 16.08 14.26 -63.75
C MET A 1 14.55 14.31 -63.80
N VAL A 2 13.93 15.20 -64.58
CA VAL A 2 12.46 15.28 -64.75
C VAL A 2 11.83 13.97 -65.26
N HIS A 3 12.40 13.34 -66.29
CA HIS A 3 11.90 12.05 -66.82
C HIS A 3 12.03 10.87 -65.85
N LEU A 4 12.98 10.91 -64.92
CA LEU A 4 13.13 9.87 -63.90
C LEU A 4 12.00 9.98 -62.86
N PHE A 5 11.60 11.21 -62.50
CA PHE A 5 10.51 11.47 -61.56
C PHE A 5 9.13 11.08 -62.13
N THR A 6 8.91 11.31 -63.44
CA THR A 6 7.66 10.91 -64.10
C THR A 6 7.52 9.39 -64.19
N PHE A 7 8.62 8.67 -64.42
CA PHE A 7 8.63 7.20 -64.49
C PHE A 7 8.34 6.55 -63.12
N TYR A 8 8.93 7.04 -62.03
CA TYR A 8 8.63 6.56 -60.68
C TYR A 8 7.20 6.91 -60.22
N SER A 9 6.68 8.07 -60.62
CA SER A 9 5.28 8.44 -60.33
C SER A 9 4.27 7.54 -61.05
N TYR A 10 4.54 7.14 -62.29
CA TYR A 10 3.70 6.17 -63.02
C TYR A 10 3.78 4.76 -62.43
N LEU A 11 4.97 4.30 -62.03
CA LEU A 11 5.14 3.02 -61.34
C LEU A 11 4.43 3.00 -59.98
N PHE A 12 4.47 4.10 -59.23
CA PHE A 12 3.75 4.23 -57.97
C PHE A 12 2.22 4.22 -58.18
N LEU A 13 1.71 4.89 -59.22
CA LEU A 13 0.27 4.86 -59.54
C LEU A 13 -0.19 3.48 -60.01
N ILE A 14 0.62 2.76 -60.82
CA ILE A 14 0.31 1.39 -61.22
C ILE A 14 0.36 0.45 -60.01
N PHE A 15 1.31 0.62 -59.10
CA PHE A 15 1.41 -0.16 -57.86
C PHE A 15 0.23 0.12 -56.91
N CYS A 16 -0.17 1.39 -56.72
CA CYS A 16 -1.35 1.76 -55.96
C CYS A 16 -2.64 1.25 -56.60
N PHE A 17 -2.76 1.26 -57.93
CA PHE A 17 -3.90 0.71 -58.65
C PHE A 17 -3.94 -0.82 -58.57
N TYR A 18 -2.78 -1.50 -58.62
CA TYR A 18 -2.68 -2.95 -58.45
C TYR A 18 -3.02 -3.39 -57.01
N ILE A 19 -2.57 -2.64 -56.00
CA ILE A 19 -2.96 -2.86 -54.59
C ILE A 19 -4.46 -2.56 -54.36
N SER A 20 -5.02 -1.59 -55.08
CA SER A 20 -6.46 -1.29 -55.00
C SER A 20 -7.31 -2.35 -55.71
N ILE A 21 -6.75 -3.10 -56.68
CA ILE A 21 -7.41 -4.21 -57.39
C ILE A 21 -7.22 -5.56 -56.68
N THR A 22 -6.23 -5.71 -55.79
CA THR A 22 -6.34 -6.68 -54.69
C THR A 22 -7.37 -6.20 -53.68
N ILE A 23 -8.60 -5.98 -54.18
CA ILE A 23 -9.82 -5.85 -53.41
C ILE A 23 -9.82 -7.04 -52.48
N ALA A 24 -9.98 -6.78 -51.19
CA ALA A 24 -10.11 -7.79 -50.16
C ALA A 24 -11.25 -8.74 -50.54
N GLN A 25 -10.91 -9.81 -51.25
CA GLN A 25 -11.83 -10.91 -51.44
C GLN A 25 -12.16 -11.39 -50.05
N GLN A 26 -13.46 -11.43 -49.73
CA GLN A 26 -13.90 -11.94 -48.44
C GLN A 26 -13.30 -13.34 -48.26
N PRO A 27 -12.63 -13.60 -47.12
CA PRO A 27 -12.01 -14.88 -46.90
C PRO A 27 -13.09 -15.96 -46.90
N VAL A 28 -12.84 -17.04 -47.64
CA VAL A 28 -13.72 -18.21 -47.65
C VAL A 28 -13.45 -19.02 -46.39
N LEU A 29 -14.46 -19.11 -45.53
CA LEU A 29 -14.38 -19.81 -44.25
C LEU A 29 -14.48 -21.33 -44.46
N LYS A 30 -13.72 -22.07 -43.66
CA LYS A 30 -13.76 -23.53 -43.64
C LYS A 30 -14.92 -24.00 -42.79
N VAL A 31 -15.64 -25.00 -43.28
CA VAL A 31 -16.72 -25.68 -42.56
C VAL A 31 -16.12 -26.63 -41.52
N ASP A 32 -16.63 -26.59 -40.29
CA ASP A 32 -16.36 -27.60 -39.28
C ASP A 32 -17.38 -28.74 -39.43
N PRO A 33 -16.96 -29.95 -39.85
CA PRO A 33 -17.89 -31.06 -40.06
C PRO A 33 -18.46 -31.62 -38.75
N THR A 34 -17.93 -31.21 -37.59
CA THR A 34 -18.39 -31.66 -36.27
C THR A 34 -19.39 -30.71 -35.62
N ALA A 35 -19.65 -29.56 -36.23
CA ALA A 35 -20.55 -28.56 -35.70
C ALA A 35 -22.02 -28.97 -35.87
N THR A 36 -22.85 -28.53 -34.92
CA THR A 36 -24.30 -28.78 -34.92
C THR A 36 -25.04 -27.53 -34.45
N CYS A 37 -26.26 -27.34 -34.96
CA CYS A 37 -27.17 -26.32 -34.47
C CYS A 37 -27.93 -26.87 -33.26
N THR A 38 -27.68 -26.28 -32.09
CA THR A 38 -28.30 -26.73 -30.83
C THR A 38 -29.03 -25.56 -30.17
N PRO A 39 -30.15 -25.80 -29.48
CA PRO A 39 -30.81 -24.73 -28.73
C PRO A 39 -29.86 -24.21 -27.65
N TYR A 40 -30.02 -22.92 -27.32
CA TYR A 40 -29.24 -22.29 -26.27
C TYR A 40 -29.47 -23.01 -24.94
N ILE A 41 -28.39 -23.47 -24.30
CA ILE A 41 -28.48 -24.24 -23.05
C ILE A 41 -28.94 -23.42 -21.84
N GLY A 42 -29.05 -22.09 -22.00
CA GLY A 42 -29.37 -21.16 -20.95
C GLY A 42 -28.14 -20.72 -20.14
N ASP A 43 -28.28 -19.59 -19.46
CA ASP A 43 -27.28 -19.13 -18.51
C ASP A 43 -27.20 -20.01 -17.25
N PRO A 44 -26.02 -20.12 -16.59
CA PRO A 44 -25.90 -20.75 -15.30
C PRO A 44 -26.82 -20.10 -14.24
N PRO A 45 -27.35 -20.87 -13.28
CA PRO A 45 -28.20 -20.32 -12.23
C PRO A 45 -27.44 -19.24 -11.44
N ASN A 46 -28.06 -18.06 -11.28
CA ASN A 46 -27.51 -16.84 -10.66
C ASN A 46 -26.45 -16.07 -11.48
N LYS A 47 -26.27 -16.39 -12.75
CA LYS A 47 -25.31 -15.71 -13.62
C LYS A 47 -25.90 -15.42 -15.00
N PRO A 48 -26.86 -14.48 -15.12
CA PRO A 48 -27.41 -14.10 -16.41
C PRO A 48 -26.33 -13.41 -17.25
N VAL A 49 -25.97 -14.00 -18.38
CA VAL A 49 -24.97 -13.50 -19.32
C VAL A 49 -25.67 -13.17 -20.63
N CYS A 50 -26.30 -14.16 -21.27
CA CYS A 50 -26.85 -14.05 -22.62
C CYS A 50 -28.34 -14.38 -22.77
N ASN A 51 -29.05 -14.73 -21.69
CA ASN A 51 -30.51 -14.83 -21.71
C ASN A 51 -31.13 -13.53 -22.24
N ASP A 52 -32.05 -13.66 -23.20
CA ASP A 52 -32.75 -12.55 -23.89
C ASP A 52 -31.83 -11.60 -24.68
N ARG A 53 -30.60 -12.03 -24.99
CA ARG A 53 -29.60 -11.25 -25.77
C ARG A 53 -29.16 -11.91 -27.06
N LEU A 54 -29.81 -13.00 -27.46
CA LEU A 54 -29.53 -13.75 -28.68
C LEU A 54 -30.66 -13.54 -29.67
N ILE A 55 -30.34 -13.39 -30.96
CA ILE A 55 -31.36 -13.21 -32.02
C ILE A 55 -32.22 -14.47 -32.16
N ASN A 56 -31.59 -15.63 -32.12
CA ASN A 56 -32.23 -16.92 -32.32
C ASN A 56 -31.75 -17.94 -31.26
N PRO A 57 -32.29 -17.89 -30.03
CA PRO A 57 -31.90 -18.82 -28.98
C PRO A 57 -32.27 -20.28 -29.28
N GLY A 58 -33.11 -20.54 -30.31
CA GLY A 58 -33.45 -21.89 -30.74
C GLY A 58 -32.37 -22.59 -31.57
N SER A 59 -31.41 -21.84 -32.13
CA SER A 59 -30.39 -22.37 -33.05
C SER A 59 -29.04 -21.67 -32.85
N ILE A 60 -28.20 -22.21 -31.97
CA ILE A 60 -26.87 -21.71 -31.65
C ILE A 60 -25.80 -22.64 -32.18
N TYR A 61 -24.75 -22.06 -32.76
CA TYR A 61 -23.65 -22.81 -33.34
C TYR A 61 -22.74 -23.38 -32.25
N SER A 62 -22.62 -24.70 -32.20
CA SER A 62 -21.77 -25.42 -31.25
C SER A 62 -20.99 -26.52 -31.95
N ASN A 63 -19.69 -26.64 -31.65
CA ASN A 63 -18.85 -27.74 -32.12
C ASN A 63 -18.30 -28.55 -30.94
N GLN A 64 -17.57 -29.63 -31.24
CA GLN A 64 -17.06 -30.56 -30.21
C GLN A 64 -15.97 -29.94 -29.34
N THR A 65 -15.16 -29.03 -29.88
CA THR A 65 -14.02 -28.42 -29.18
C THR A 65 -14.41 -27.19 -28.37
N ASN A 66 -15.43 -26.45 -28.80
CA ASN A 66 -15.91 -25.22 -28.19
C ASN A 66 -17.40 -25.29 -27.89
N THR A 67 -17.72 -25.93 -26.76
CA THR A 67 -19.10 -26.09 -26.28
C THR A 67 -19.74 -24.76 -25.88
N GLN A 68 -21.07 -24.68 -25.90
CA GLN A 68 -21.79 -23.50 -25.43
C GLN A 68 -21.42 -23.10 -23.99
N ALA A 69 -21.11 -24.06 -23.10
CA ALA A 69 -20.71 -23.78 -21.72
C ALA A 69 -19.39 -23.00 -21.66
N ASN A 70 -18.40 -23.38 -22.47
CA ASN A 70 -17.12 -22.67 -22.57
C ASN A 70 -17.32 -21.27 -23.13
N LYS A 71 -18.12 -21.13 -24.20
CA LYS A 71 -18.48 -19.83 -24.80
C LYS A 71 -19.17 -18.90 -23.80
N ILE A 72 -20.11 -19.39 -22.99
CA ILE A 72 -20.79 -18.59 -21.95
C ILE A 72 -19.79 -18.12 -20.87
N GLN A 73 -18.84 -18.97 -20.50
CA GLN A 73 -17.78 -18.59 -19.57
C GLN A 73 -16.92 -17.46 -20.14
N GLU A 74 -16.44 -17.60 -21.38
CA GLU A 74 -15.65 -16.55 -22.07
C GLU A 74 -16.41 -15.23 -22.17
N VAL A 75 -17.70 -15.26 -22.54
CA VAL A 75 -18.52 -14.04 -22.61
C VAL A 75 -18.63 -13.39 -21.24
N SER A 76 -18.82 -14.17 -20.18
CA SER A 76 -18.90 -13.61 -18.83
C SER A 76 -17.61 -12.92 -18.39
N GLU A 77 -16.46 -13.50 -18.71
CA GLU A 77 -15.14 -12.97 -18.36
C GLU A 77 -14.91 -11.65 -19.11
N ILE A 78 -15.15 -11.63 -20.42
CA ILE A 78 -15.00 -10.42 -21.24
C ILE A 78 -16.01 -9.35 -20.82
N ASN A 79 -17.25 -9.72 -20.54
CA ASN A 79 -18.26 -8.75 -20.10
C ASN A 79 -17.88 -8.08 -18.77
N PHE A 80 -17.31 -8.83 -17.83
CA PHE A 80 -16.78 -8.26 -16.59
C PHE A 80 -15.63 -7.27 -16.86
N LEU A 81 -14.68 -7.64 -17.74
CA LEU A 81 -13.58 -6.74 -18.13
C LEU A 81 -14.09 -5.44 -18.74
N LEU A 82 -15.04 -5.55 -19.69
CA LEU A 82 -15.63 -4.38 -20.33
C LEU A 82 -16.42 -3.54 -19.31
N GLY A 83 -17.11 -4.17 -18.36
CA GLY A 83 -17.73 -3.48 -17.22
C GLY A 83 -16.71 -2.67 -16.40
N ALA A 84 -15.55 -3.26 -16.08
CA ALA A 84 -14.48 -2.64 -15.31
C ALA A 84 -13.97 -1.34 -15.95
N ILE A 85 -13.95 -1.27 -17.27
CA ILE A 85 -13.49 -0.10 -18.03
C ILE A 85 -14.62 0.80 -18.53
N SER A 86 -15.84 0.67 -17.98
CA SER A 86 -17.02 1.47 -18.37
C SER A 86 -17.56 1.23 -19.78
N CYS A 87 -17.31 0.03 -20.32
CA CYS A 87 -17.74 -0.45 -21.63
C CYS A 87 -18.86 -1.52 -21.55
N GLY A 88 -19.40 -1.84 -20.37
CA GLY A 88 -20.44 -2.85 -20.16
C GLY A 88 -21.86 -2.46 -20.59
N THR A 89 -22.05 -1.82 -21.75
CA THR A 89 -23.39 -1.42 -22.21
C THR A 89 -24.21 -2.60 -22.71
N ASN A 90 -25.54 -2.46 -22.75
CA ASN A 90 -26.43 -3.49 -23.31
C ASN A 90 -26.07 -3.88 -24.76
N GLN A 91 -25.65 -2.91 -25.58
CA GLN A 91 -25.25 -3.17 -26.96
C GLN A 91 -23.97 -3.99 -27.04
N VAL A 92 -22.99 -3.68 -26.18
CA VAL A 92 -21.73 -4.42 -26.09
C VAL A 92 -22.01 -5.86 -25.63
N GLN A 93 -22.86 -6.03 -24.61
CA GLN A 93 -23.25 -7.35 -24.10
C GLN A 93 -23.98 -8.19 -25.14
N ASN A 94 -24.95 -7.60 -25.85
CA ASN A 94 -25.66 -8.28 -26.94
C ASN A 94 -24.68 -8.73 -28.02
N ALA A 95 -23.73 -7.87 -28.38
CA ALA A 95 -22.76 -8.20 -29.39
C ALA A 95 -21.74 -9.26 -28.97
N LEU A 96 -21.30 -9.27 -27.72
CA LEU A 96 -20.46 -10.34 -27.19
C LEU A 96 -21.23 -11.66 -27.22
N CYS A 97 -22.48 -11.67 -26.75
CA CYS A 97 -23.34 -12.84 -26.82
C CYS A 97 -23.51 -13.31 -28.27
N THR A 98 -23.82 -12.42 -29.21
CA THR A 98 -23.90 -12.76 -30.64
C THR A 98 -22.56 -13.25 -31.21
N LYS A 99 -21.42 -12.68 -30.81
CA LYS A 99 -20.10 -13.08 -31.33
C LYS A 99 -19.73 -14.49 -30.92
N TYR A 100 -19.90 -14.82 -29.64
CA TYR A 100 -19.48 -16.12 -29.10
C TYR A 100 -20.57 -17.19 -29.24
N LEU A 101 -21.84 -16.81 -29.13
CA LEU A 101 -23.00 -17.69 -29.30
C LEU A 101 -23.76 -17.29 -30.58
N GLY A 102 -23.05 -17.34 -31.72
CA GLY A 102 -23.60 -17.00 -33.02
C GLY A 102 -24.79 -17.87 -33.44
N GLU A 103 -25.69 -17.27 -34.22
CA GLU A 103 -26.81 -17.98 -34.82
C GLU A 103 -26.29 -19.08 -35.76
N CYS A 104 -26.94 -20.24 -35.71
CA CYS A 104 -26.59 -21.39 -36.52
C CYS A 104 -27.52 -21.53 -37.72
N TYR A 105 -26.92 -21.72 -38.90
CA TYR A 105 -27.60 -21.90 -40.17
C TYR A 105 -27.35 -23.31 -40.70
N GLU A 106 -28.43 -24.03 -41.03
CA GLU A 106 -28.38 -25.28 -41.77
C GLU A 106 -28.76 -25.01 -43.23
N PRO A 107 -27.91 -25.31 -44.22
CA PRO A 107 -28.21 -25.05 -45.62
C PRO A 107 -29.47 -25.79 -46.09
N VAL A 108 -30.54 -25.04 -46.39
CA VAL A 108 -31.79 -25.60 -46.93
C VAL A 108 -31.68 -25.66 -48.45
N ASN A 109 -32.16 -26.76 -49.06
CA ASN A 109 -32.20 -26.99 -50.52
C ASN A 109 -30.89 -27.41 -51.20
N GLN A 110 -29.88 -27.88 -50.46
CA GLN A 110 -28.71 -28.53 -51.04
C GLN A 110 -28.69 -30.03 -50.74
N THR A 111 -28.36 -30.85 -51.74
CA THR A 111 -28.12 -32.29 -51.57
C THR A 111 -26.73 -32.51 -50.99
N LEU A 112 -26.56 -32.18 -49.71
CA LEU A 112 -25.31 -32.36 -49.00
C LEU A 112 -25.14 -33.83 -48.59
N SER A 113 -23.90 -34.32 -48.61
CA SER A 113 -23.57 -35.68 -48.17
C SER A 113 -23.74 -35.91 -46.66
N GLN A 114 -23.81 -34.83 -45.88
CA GLN A 114 -23.99 -34.82 -44.43
C GLN A 114 -24.68 -33.54 -43.97
N ASN A 115 -25.27 -33.56 -42.78
CA ASN A 115 -25.81 -32.36 -42.15
C ASN A 115 -24.66 -31.45 -41.71
N ILE A 116 -24.72 -30.18 -42.09
CA ILE A 116 -23.68 -29.18 -41.83
C ILE A 116 -24.32 -27.99 -41.12
N ALA A 117 -23.69 -27.56 -40.05
CA ALA A 117 -24.00 -26.33 -39.34
C ALA A 117 -22.99 -25.24 -39.75
N LEU A 118 -23.48 -24.03 -40.03
CA LEU A 118 -22.67 -22.86 -40.34
C LEU A 118 -22.93 -21.76 -39.31
N GLU A 119 -21.87 -21.09 -38.87
CA GLU A 119 -21.96 -19.99 -37.90
C GLU A 119 -22.22 -18.66 -38.62
N SER A 120 -23.20 -17.88 -38.15
CA SER A 120 -23.34 -16.48 -38.55
C SER A 120 -22.38 -15.62 -37.72
N GLN A 121 -21.49 -14.91 -38.41
CA GLN A 121 -20.54 -13.99 -37.81
C GLN A 121 -21.19 -12.65 -37.45
N LEU A 122 -20.62 -11.91 -36.49
CA LEU A 122 -21.09 -10.58 -36.13
C LEU A 122 -20.77 -9.57 -37.24
N CYS A 123 -21.72 -8.72 -37.65
CA CYS A 123 -21.45 -7.74 -38.71
C CYS A 123 -20.41 -6.68 -38.29
N LYS A 124 -19.59 -6.24 -39.26
CA LYS A 124 -18.62 -5.14 -39.10
C LYS A 124 -19.24 -3.85 -38.55
N SER A 125 -20.43 -3.50 -39.02
CA SER A 125 -21.17 -2.32 -38.56
C SER A 125 -21.51 -2.37 -37.07
N ALA A 126 -21.90 -3.55 -36.56
CA ALA A 126 -22.13 -3.77 -35.14
C ALA A 126 -20.81 -3.64 -34.37
N CYS A 127 -19.74 -4.31 -34.84
CA CYS A 127 -18.39 -4.22 -34.25
C CYS A 127 -17.91 -2.76 -34.08
N LEU A 128 -18.00 -1.97 -35.15
CA LEU A 128 -17.60 -0.56 -35.14
C LEU A 128 -18.45 0.29 -34.17
N THR A 129 -19.75 -0.01 -34.07
CA THR A 129 -20.64 0.71 -33.14
C THR A 129 -20.27 0.43 -31.68
N ILE A 130 -19.91 -0.81 -31.36
CA ILE A 130 -19.51 -1.24 -30.02
C ILE A 130 -18.17 -0.60 -29.63
N THR A 131 -17.17 -0.70 -30.50
CA THR A 131 -15.84 -0.11 -30.24
C THR A 131 -15.93 1.41 -30.10
N ALA A 132 -16.75 2.07 -30.92
CA ALA A 132 -17.03 3.51 -30.81
C ALA A 132 -17.75 3.87 -29.49
N SER A 133 -18.69 3.04 -29.04
CA SER A 133 -19.46 3.28 -27.81
C SER A 133 -18.60 3.20 -26.54
N CYS A 134 -17.53 2.40 -26.56
CA CYS A 134 -16.67 2.20 -25.40
C CYS A 134 -15.56 3.23 -25.25
N ASN A 135 -15.18 3.94 -26.33
CA ASN A 135 -14.15 4.98 -26.36
C ASN A 135 -12.90 4.66 -25.51
N ASN A 136 -12.45 3.40 -25.53
CA ASN A 136 -11.34 2.92 -24.73
C ASN A 136 -10.34 2.17 -25.64
N PRO A 137 -9.06 2.56 -25.66
CA PRO A 137 -8.05 1.97 -26.55
C PRO A 137 -7.86 0.47 -26.30
N MET A 138 -8.01 -0.02 -25.06
CA MET A 138 -7.87 -1.45 -24.76
C MET A 138 -8.89 -2.32 -25.49
N VAL A 139 -10.09 -1.78 -25.78
CA VAL A 139 -11.13 -2.51 -26.51
C VAL A 139 -10.76 -2.65 -27.99
N ALA A 140 -10.09 -1.64 -28.56
CA ALA A 140 -9.61 -1.69 -29.93
C ALA A 140 -8.49 -2.74 -30.09
N ASP A 141 -7.66 -2.92 -29.07
CA ASP A 141 -6.62 -3.96 -29.06
C ASP A 141 -7.22 -5.37 -28.93
N LEU A 142 -8.35 -5.51 -28.22
CA LEU A 142 -9.05 -6.79 -28.03
C LEU A 142 -9.90 -7.19 -29.24
N VAL A 143 -10.41 -6.22 -30.01
CA VAL A 143 -11.38 -6.45 -31.10
C VAL A 143 -10.97 -5.68 -32.36
N ASP A 144 -10.35 -6.38 -33.32
CA ASP A 144 -10.07 -5.82 -34.64
C ASP A 144 -11.27 -5.94 -35.57
N CYS A 145 -12.08 -4.88 -35.64
CA CYS A 145 -13.23 -4.81 -36.56
C CYS A 145 -12.83 -4.77 -38.05
N ASN A 146 -11.54 -4.73 -38.41
CA ASN A 146 -11.10 -4.78 -39.80
C ASN A 146 -10.90 -6.20 -40.32
N ASP A 147 -10.87 -7.20 -39.44
CA ASP A 147 -10.78 -8.60 -39.85
C ASP A 147 -12.10 -9.06 -40.48
N ALA A 148 -12.15 -9.08 -41.82
CA ALA A 148 -13.32 -9.50 -42.58
C ALA A 148 -13.68 -10.98 -42.40
N SER A 149 -12.79 -11.81 -41.83
CA SER A 149 -13.09 -13.22 -41.52
C SER A 149 -13.96 -13.36 -40.27
N VAL A 150 -13.77 -12.46 -39.29
CA VAL A 150 -14.50 -12.45 -38.02
C VAL A 150 -15.67 -11.46 -38.07
N PHE A 151 -15.51 -10.34 -38.79
CA PHE A 151 -16.49 -9.26 -38.88
C PHE A 151 -16.77 -8.91 -40.35
N PRO A 152 -17.58 -9.71 -41.08
CA PRO A 152 -17.96 -9.42 -42.45
C PRO A 152 -18.86 -8.19 -42.57
N GLU A 153 -18.90 -7.56 -43.75
CA GLU A 153 -19.77 -6.40 -43.99
C GLU A 153 -21.26 -6.75 -44.05
N ALA A 154 -21.60 -7.89 -44.68
CA ALA A 154 -22.99 -8.31 -44.89
C ALA A 154 -23.19 -9.84 -44.78
N TYR A 155 -22.22 -10.64 -45.23
CA TYR A 155 -22.27 -12.09 -45.21
C TYR A 155 -20.86 -12.69 -45.15
N SER A 156 -20.76 -13.92 -44.64
CA SER A 156 -19.59 -14.77 -44.74
C SER A 156 -19.77 -15.80 -45.85
N ILE A 157 -18.68 -16.17 -46.53
CA ILE A 157 -18.69 -17.18 -47.60
C ILE A 157 -18.11 -18.48 -47.06
N TYR A 158 -18.83 -19.59 -47.24
CA TYR A 158 -18.38 -20.94 -46.88
C TYR A 158 -18.23 -21.81 -48.13
N ASP A 159 -17.16 -22.61 -48.17
CA ASP A 159 -16.95 -23.59 -49.23
C ASP A 159 -17.62 -24.93 -48.87
N LEU A 160 -18.77 -25.21 -49.47
CA LEU A 160 -19.50 -26.46 -49.28
C LEU A 160 -19.12 -27.54 -50.31
N SER A 161 -18.18 -27.27 -51.23
CA SER A 161 -17.78 -28.22 -52.26
C SER A 161 -17.27 -29.57 -51.73
N PRO A 162 -16.57 -29.67 -50.57
CA PRO A 162 -16.17 -30.97 -50.01
C PRO A 162 -17.35 -31.87 -49.63
N PHE A 163 -18.54 -31.29 -49.50
CA PHE A 163 -19.76 -31.98 -49.08
C PHE A 163 -20.81 -32.05 -50.20
N GLY A 164 -20.42 -31.71 -51.43
CA GLY A 164 -21.29 -31.72 -52.61
C GLY A 164 -22.19 -30.48 -52.76
N GLY A 165 -21.90 -29.40 -52.02
CA GLY A 165 -22.65 -28.14 -52.06
C GLY A 165 -22.02 -27.04 -52.91
N ASP A 166 -22.56 -25.82 -52.78
CA ASP A 166 -22.05 -24.61 -53.45
C ASP A 166 -20.70 -24.15 -52.84
N PRO A 167 -19.63 -23.96 -53.64
CA PRO A 167 -18.34 -23.47 -53.15
C PRO A 167 -18.37 -22.02 -52.64
N SER A 168 -19.46 -21.28 -52.81
CA SER A 168 -19.61 -19.89 -52.39
C SER A 168 -20.94 -19.64 -51.66
N TYR A 169 -21.31 -20.56 -50.78
CA TYR A 169 -22.53 -20.43 -49.99
C TYR A 169 -22.44 -19.24 -49.02
N GLN A 170 -23.39 -18.32 -49.11
CA GLN A 170 -23.39 -17.08 -48.32
C GLN A 170 -24.27 -17.24 -47.07
N VAL A 171 -23.69 -16.93 -45.91
CA VAL A 171 -24.41 -16.86 -44.63
C VAL A 171 -24.46 -15.40 -44.20
N PRO A 172 -25.64 -14.80 -44.01
CA PRO A 172 -25.75 -13.40 -43.59
C PRO A 172 -25.12 -13.19 -42.21
N CYS A 173 -24.49 -12.04 -42.00
CA CYS A 173 -23.95 -11.68 -40.71
C CYS A 173 -25.05 -11.22 -39.76
N THR A 174 -24.85 -11.44 -38.46
CA THR A 174 -25.81 -11.05 -37.43
C THR A 174 -25.54 -9.63 -36.95
N ASN A 175 -26.57 -8.77 -36.98
CA ASN A 175 -26.50 -7.41 -36.43
C ASN A 175 -27.14 -7.37 -35.02
N SER A 176 -26.31 -7.39 -33.98
CA SER A 176 -26.74 -7.40 -32.57
C SER A 176 -27.50 -6.13 -32.14
N LEU A 177 -27.42 -5.05 -32.92
CA LEU A 177 -28.15 -3.80 -32.64
C LEU A 177 -29.67 -3.93 -32.78
N LEU A 178 -30.15 -4.99 -33.42
CA LEU A 178 -31.58 -5.27 -33.60
C LEU A 178 -32.22 -5.92 -32.35
N ILE A 179 -31.42 -6.34 -31.38
CA ILE A 179 -31.90 -7.02 -30.17
C ILE A 179 -32.30 -5.98 -29.13
N ALA A 180 -33.60 -5.89 -28.83
CA ALA A 180 -34.10 -5.16 -27.68
C ALA A 180 -33.76 -5.94 -26.40
N GLY A 181 -32.55 -5.75 -25.88
CA GLY A 181 -32.10 -6.41 -24.65
C GLY A 181 -32.91 -5.95 -23.42
N PRO A 182 -32.85 -6.70 -22.31
CA PRO A 182 -33.51 -6.31 -21.06
C PRO A 182 -33.00 -4.94 -20.57
N ASN A 183 -33.91 -4.14 -20.01
CA ASN A 183 -33.60 -2.80 -19.48
C ASN A 183 -32.68 -2.84 -18.25
N GLN A 184 -32.46 -4.01 -17.64
CA GLN A 184 -31.60 -4.17 -16.47
C GLN A 184 -30.54 -5.23 -16.74
N THR A 185 -29.28 -4.81 -16.64
CA THR A 185 -28.13 -5.70 -16.63
C THR A 185 -27.88 -6.11 -15.18
N GLN A 186 -28.08 -7.38 -14.86
CA GLN A 186 -27.58 -7.89 -13.59
C GLN A 186 -26.06 -8.07 -13.74
N GLU A 187 -25.31 -7.27 -13.01
CA GLU A 187 -23.85 -7.31 -13.07
C GLU A 187 -23.31 -8.47 -12.22
N TYR A 188 -22.43 -9.26 -12.82
CA TYR A 188 -21.78 -10.39 -12.16
C TYR A 188 -20.37 -9.99 -11.72
N CYS A 189 -20.02 -10.34 -10.47
CA CYS A 189 -18.69 -10.13 -9.93
C CYS A 189 -17.97 -11.47 -9.76
N PRO A 190 -16.85 -11.72 -10.47
CA PRO A 190 -16.08 -12.92 -10.28
C PRO A 190 -15.44 -12.92 -8.89
N PHE A 191 -15.34 -14.10 -8.28
CA PHE A 191 -14.58 -14.27 -7.04
C PHE A 191 -13.12 -13.83 -7.28
N PRO A 192 -12.48 -13.07 -6.37
CA PRO A 192 -12.88 -12.77 -4.98
C PRO A 192 -13.65 -11.45 -4.81
N LEU A 193 -14.17 -10.87 -5.89
CA LEU A 193 -14.92 -9.62 -5.84
C LEU A 193 -16.34 -9.85 -5.31
N PHE A 194 -16.89 -8.82 -4.67
CA PHE A 194 -18.24 -8.87 -4.11
C PHE A 194 -19.17 -7.94 -4.88
N TYR A 195 -20.35 -8.42 -5.26
CA TYR A 195 -21.39 -7.55 -5.82
C TYR A 195 -22.05 -6.73 -4.71
N VAL A 196 -22.10 -5.41 -4.89
CA VAL A 196 -22.85 -4.50 -4.04
C VAL A 196 -23.61 -3.53 -4.92
N ASN A 197 -24.94 -3.46 -4.74
CA ASN A 197 -25.79 -2.57 -5.52
C ASN A 197 -25.38 -1.10 -5.30
N ARG A 198 -24.77 -0.52 -6.34
CA ARG A 198 -24.23 0.82 -6.35
C ARG A 198 -25.34 1.84 -6.61
N SER A 199 -25.99 2.29 -5.55
CA SER A 199 -27.04 3.32 -5.64
C SER A 199 -26.46 4.74 -5.69
N ASP A 200 -25.39 5.00 -4.93
CA ASP A 200 -24.68 6.27 -4.91
C ASP A 200 -23.15 6.03 -4.88
N PRO A 201 -22.50 6.11 -6.05
CA PRO A 201 -21.06 5.94 -6.20
C PRO A 201 -20.19 6.74 -5.23
N GLN A 202 -20.62 7.97 -4.90
CA GLN A 202 -19.83 8.88 -4.10
C GLN A 202 -20.00 8.56 -2.62
N TYR A 203 -21.23 8.29 -2.20
CA TYR A 203 -21.52 7.81 -0.85
C TYR A 203 -20.77 6.51 -0.54
N ASP A 204 -20.80 5.52 -1.45
CA ASP A 204 -20.15 4.23 -1.22
C ASP A 204 -18.63 4.40 -1.09
N LYS A 205 -18.03 5.23 -1.94
CA LYS A 205 -16.60 5.58 -1.86
C LYS A 205 -16.26 6.27 -0.54
N ASP A 206 -17.11 7.20 -0.09
CA ASP A 206 -16.92 7.91 1.18
C ASP A 206 -17.07 6.98 2.40
N ASN A 207 -17.86 5.90 2.26
CA ASN A 207 -17.99 4.83 3.25
C ASN A 207 -16.91 3.74 3.16
N GLY A 208 -15.95 3.88 2.25
CA GLY A 208 -14.79 2.99 2.17
C GLY A 208 -14.95 1.79 1.25
N TYR A 209 -15.92 1.81 0.35
CA TYR A 209 -16.03 0.82 -0.71
C TYR A 209 -15.13 1.18 -1.89
N THR A 210 -14.32 0.23 -2.35
CA THR A 210 -13.46 0.40 -3.52
C THR A 210 -13.98 -0.47 -4.65
N PHE A 211 -14.56 0.17 -5.67
CA PHE A 211 -15.10 -0.52 -6.83
C PHE A 211 -14.06 -0.71 -7.92
N VAL A 212 -14.24 -1.77 -8.72
CA VAL A 212 -13.49 -2.00 -9.95
C VAL A 212 -14.07 -1.09 -11.05
N GLY A 213 -13.50 0.10 -11.20
CA GLY A 213 -13.92 1.10 -12.18
C GLY A 213 -15.39 1.53 -12.03
N SER A 214 -16.18 1.37 -13.09
CA SER A 214 -17.62 1.70 -13.08
C SER A 214 -18.52 0.58 -12.59
N THR A 215 -17.97 -0.59 -12.29
CA THR A 215 -18.77 -1.75 -11.88
C THR A 215 -19.38 -1.57 -10.49
N SER A 216 -20.31 -2.45 -10.16
CA SER A 216 -20.86 -2.72 -8.82
C SER A 216 -20.01 -3.76 -8.06
N CYS A 217 -18.83 -4.10 -8.57
CA CYS A 217 -17.95 -5.10 -7.98
C CYS A 217 -16.89 -4.46 -7.08
N LEU A 218 -16.82 -4.94 -5.85
CA LEU A 218 -15.89 -4.48 -4.83
C LEU A 218 -14.60 -5.27 -4.86
N VAL A 219 -13.48 -4.55 -4.75
CA VAL A 219 -12.17 -5.12 -4.45
C VAL A 219 -12.19 -5.67 -3.01
N PRO A 220 -11.67 -6.89 -2.75
CA PRO A 220 -11.61 -7.42 -1.40
C PRO A 220 -10.72 -6.58 -0.48
N CYS A 221 -10.98 -6.67 0.82
CA CYS A 221 -10.22 -6.00 1.88
C CYS A 221 -9.55 -7.07 2.76
N PRO A 222 -8.22 -7.06 2.97
CA PRO A 222 -7.23 -6.13 2.40
C PRO A 222 -7.10 -6.29 0.87
N VAL A 223 -6.51 -5.31 0.19
CA VAL A 223 -6.23 -5.45 -1.26
C VAL A 223 -5.27 -6.64 -1.44
N PRO A 224 -5.48 -7.49 -2.47
CA PRO A 224 -4.62 -8.63 -2.77
C PRO A 224 -3.31 -8.18 -3.43
N ILE A 225 -2.58 -7.28 -2.78
CA ILE A 225 -1.23 -6.83 -3.18
C ILE A 225 -0.20 -7.91 -2.86
N TYR A 226 -0.46 -8.66 -1.79
CA TYR A 226 0.35 -9.76 -1.32
C TYR A 226 -0.55 -10.96 -1.07
N THR A 227 0.04 -12.16 -1.11
CA THR A 227 -0.64 -13.38 -0.69
C THR A 227 -1.06 -13.30 0.78
N ASN A 228 -2.10 -14.05 1.17
CA ASN A 228 -2.60 -14.06 2.55
C ASN A 228 -1.50 -14.41 3.58
N SER A 229 -0.61 -15.36 3.25
CA SER A 229 0.52 -15.73 4.11
C SER A 229 1.50 -14.57 4.34
N THR A 230 1.68 -13.72 3.33
CA THR A 230 2.58 -12.56 3.38
C THR A 230 1.97 -11.46 4.23
N TRP A 231 0.67 -11.20 4.08
CA TRP A 231 -0.08 -10.31 4.97
C TRP A 231 -0.04 -10.77 6.43
N GLU A 232 -0.29 -12.05 6.69
CA GLU A 232 -0.19 -12.64 8.03
C GLU A 232 1.21 -12.51 8.64
N GLY A 233 2.26 -12.75 7.84
CA GLY A 233 3.64 -12.55 8.25
C GLY A 233 3.92 -11.10 8.68
N LEU A 234 3.39 -10.14 7.92
CA LEU A 234 3.53 -8.72 8.23
C LEU A 234 2.77 -8.32 9.50
N TYR A 235 1.52 -8.77 9.67
CA TYR A 235 0.74 -8.52 10.88
C TYR A 235 1.39 -9.13 12.12
N LYS A 236 1.88 -10.38 12.01
CA LYS A 236 2.60 -11.06 13.08
C LYS A 236 3.89 -10.34 13.44
N MET A 237 4.68 -9.89 12.46
CA MET A 237 5.87 -9.09 12.71
C MET A 237 5.53 -7.79 13.43
N SER A 238 4.54 -7.05 12.96
CA SER A 238 4.11 -5.80 13.60
C SER A 238 3.68 -6.04 15.05
N SER A 239 2.84 -7.03 15.30
CA SER A 239 2.35 -7.37 16.64
C SER A 239 3.47 -7.76 17.61
N VAL A 240 4.38 -8.66 17.18
CA VAL A 240 5.50 -9.11 18.02
C VAL A 240 6.47 -7.97 18.32
N MET A 241 6.90 -7.24 17.28
CA MET A 241 7.86 -6.15 17.44
C MET A 241 7.29 -5.02 18.29
N SER A 242 6.03 -4.63 18.07
CA SER A 242 5.38 -3.58 18.86
C SER A 242 5.17 -4.00 20.31
N SER A 243 4.88 -5.28 20.59
CA SER A 243 4.74 -5.78 21.96
C SER A 243 6.07 -5.70 22.73
N VAL A 244 7.18 -6.15 22.11
CA VAL A 244 8.52 -6.04 22.73
C VAL A 244 8.90 -4.57 22.92
N SER A 245 8.70 -3.76 21.89
CA SER A 245 8.96 -2.32 21.90
C SER A 245 8.15 -1.58 22.97
N PHE A 246 6.88 -1.95 23.16
CA PHE A 246 6.00 -1.42 24.19
C PHE A 246 6.52 -1.72 25.61
N VAL A 247 7.00 -2.94 25.87
CA VAL A 247 7.59 -3.30 27.17
C VAL A 247 8.89 -2.52 27.41
N CYS A 248 9.78 -2.49 26.41
CA CYS A 248 11.03 -1.74 26.45
C CYS A 248 10.81 -0.25 26.73
N ILE A 249 9.85 0.38 26.05
CA ILE A 249 9.59 1.81 26.23
C ILE A 249 8.83 2.10 27.53
N SER A 250 7.97 1.18 27.99
CA SER A 250 7.34 1.25 29.31
C SER A 250 8.38 1.24 30.43
N PHE A 251 9.42 0.42 30.30
CA PHE A 251 10.55 0.43 31.24
C PHE A 251 11.22 1.81 31.31
N ASN A 252 11.45 2.47 30.17
CA ASN A 252 12.03 3.81 30.15
C ASN A 252 11.11 4.85 30.79
N ILE A 253 9.81 4.81 30.49
CA ILE A 253 8.82 5.70 31.10
C ILE A 253 8.79 5.51 32.62
N PHE A 254 8.80 4.27 33.09
CA PHE A 254 8.82 3.96 34.52
C PHE A 254 10.11 4.45 35.18
N THR A 255 11.26 4.16 34.56
CA THR A 255 12.58 4.54 35.09
C THR A 255 12.75 6.06 35.16
N PHE A 256 12.55 6.76 34.04
CA PHE A 256 12.83 8.19 33.95
C PHE A 256 11.66 9.08 34.37
N GLY A 257 10.43 8.58 34.34
CA GLY A 257 9.23 9.31 34.75
C GLY A 257 8.92 9.14 36.22
N ILE A 258 8.87 7.89 36.71
CA ILE A 258 8.37 7.56 38.05
C ILE A 258 9.51 7.40 39.07
N LEU A 259 10.59 6.70 38.72
CA LEU A 259 11.66 6.39 39.68
C LEU A 259 12.70 7.50 39.83
N ALA A 260 12.99 8.24 38.76
CA ALA A 260 13.93 9.36 38.79
C ALA A 260 13.38 10.48 39.69
N ARG A 261 14.17 10.86 40.71
CA ARG A 261 13.82 11.97 41.62
C ARG A 261 14.05 13.33 40.98
N ASP A 262 15.12 13.45 40.18
CA ASP A 262 15.53 14.69 39.55
C ASP A 262 15.31 14.63 38.03
N HIS A 263 14.45 15.51 37.53
CA HIS A 263 14.15 15.62 36.11
C HIS A 263 14.92 16.78 35.50
N ASN A 264 16.02 16.47 34.81
CA ASN A 264 16.71 17.47 33.99
C ASN A 264 15.95 17.72 32.67
N LYS A 265 16.33 18.79 31.94
CA LYS A 265 15.64 19.18 30.70
C LYS A 265 15.60 18.04 29.66
N PHE A 266 16.70 17.28 29.55
CA PHE A 266 16.86 16.17 28.63
C PHE A 266 16.00 14.96 29.01
N THR A 267 15.93 14.61 30.31
CA THR A 267 15.12 13.50 30.85
C THR A 267 13.64 13.72 30.59
N ILE A 268 13.15 14.96 30.72
CA ILE A 268 11.74 15.28 30.43
C ILE A 268 11.45 15.11 28.93
N SER A 269 12.33 15.56 28.05
CA SER A 269 12.17 15.36 26.61
C SER A 269 12.24 13.88 26.21
N LEU A 270 13.15 13.12 26.83
CA LEU A 270 13.25 11.66 26.65
C LEU A 270 11.97 10.94 27.13
N LEU A 271 11.38 11.39 28.24
CA LEU A 271 10.11 10.86 28.73
C LEU A 271 8.98 11.12 27.74
N CYS A 272 8.86 12.36 27.23
CA CYS A 272 7.83 12.70 26.25
C CYS A 272 8.02 11.96 24.92
N PHE A 273 9.26 11.82 24.46
CA PHE A 273 9.62 10.99 23.31
C PHE A 273 9.22 9.52 23.52
N SER A 274 9.48 8.97 24.72
CA SER A 274 9.11 7.61 25.08
C SER A 274 7.59 7.41 25.12
N ILE A 275 6.83 8.37 25.64
CA ILE A 275 5.36 8.34 25.62
C ILE A 275 4.83 8.36 24.18
N ALA A 276 5.39 9.18 23.29
CA ALA A 276 4.97 9.21 21.90
C ALA A 276 5.22 7.86 21.19
N ILE A 277 6.36 7.22 21.43
CA ILE A 277 6.65 5.87 20.93
C ILE A 277 5.71 4.83 21.56
N LEU A 278 5.37 4.96 22.85
CA LEU A 278 4.41 4.09 23.52
C LEU A 278 3.04 4.16 22.82
N LEU A 279 2.52 5.35 22.53
CA LEU A 279 1.24 5.54 21.82
C LEU A 279 1.24 4.86 20.45
N MET A 280 2.34 4.99 19.71
CA MET A 280 2.52 4.37 18.41
C MET A 280 2.48 2.82 18.49
N ASN A 281 3.19 2.22 19.44
CA ASN A 281 3.20 0.75 19.62
C ASN A 281 1.90 0.22 20.26
N PHE A 282 1.22 1.03 21.07
CA PHE A 282 -0.04 0.66 21.70
C PHE A 282 -1.13 0.39 20.66
N VAL A 283 -1.09 1.10 19.54
CA VAL A 283 -2.01 0.87 18.41
C VAL A 283 -1.90 -0.56 17.88
N ASP A 284 -0.71 -1.08 17.65
CA ASP A 284 -0.52 -2.45 17.16
C ASP A 284 -0.99 -3.51 18.17
N ILE A 285 -0.89 -3.22 19.48
CA ILE A 285 -1.43 -4.10 20.54
C ILE A 285 -2.97 -4.15 20.45
N ILE A 286 -3.62 -3.01 20.19
CA ILE A 286 -5.07 -2.98 19.96
C ILE A 286 -5.45 -3.81 18.73
N TYR A 287 -4.68 -3.68 17.63
CA TYR A 287 -4.89 -4.49 16.43
C TYR A 287 -4.70 -5.99 16.70
N ALA A 288 -3.67 -6.37 17.44
CA ALA A 288 -3.44 -7.76 17.81
C ALA A 288 -4.58 -8.32 18.69
N ALA A 289 -5.12 -7.52 19.61
CA ALA A 289 -6.18 -7.94 20.52
C ALA A 289 -7.56 -8.08 19.85
N LYS A 290 -7.88 -7.22 18.88
CA LYS A 290 -9.17 -7.24 18.16
C LYS A 290 -9.15 -8.06 16.87
N GLY A 291 -7.96 -8.36 16.37
CA GLY A 291 -7.72 -8.90 15.04
C GLY A 291 -7.50 -7.79 14.03
N HIS A 292 -6.40 -7.87 13.27
CA HIS A 292 -6.04 -6.86 12.27
C HIS A 292 -7.18 -6.69 11.25
N ILE A 293 -7.59 -7.77 10.59
CA ILE A 293 -8.60 -7.74 9.52
C ILE A 293 -9.93 -7.17 10.01
N ASN A 294 -10.38 -7.52 11.22
CA ASN A 294 -11.67 -7.03 11.74
C ASN A 294 -11.72 -5.52 11.96
N LEU A 295 -10.60 -4.91 12.38
CA LEU A 295 -10.49 -3.46 12.53
C LEU A 295 -10.33 -2.75 11.19
N PHE A 296 -9.71 -3.43 10.22
CA PHE A 296 -9.43 -2.90 8.90
C PHE A 296 -10.59 -2.97 7.93
N CYS A 297 -11.32 -4.06 8.00
CA CYS A 297 -12.35 -4.48 7.07
C CYS A 297 -13.60 -4.80 7.89
N PRO A 298 -14.32 -3.79 8.42
CA PRO A 298 -15.49 -4.01 9.26
C PRO A 298 -16.58 -4.81 8.55
N ASN A 299 -16.68 -4.63 7.23
CA ASN A 299 -17.53 -5.43 6.34
C ASN A 299 -16.70 -5.96 5.16
N PRO A 300 -17.10 -7.07 4.51
CA PRO A 300 -16.45 -7.58 3.30
C PRO A 300 -16.34 -6.50 2.21
N GLY A 301 -15.13 -6.28 1.69
CA GLY A 301 -14.85 -5.27 0.65
C GLY A 301 -14.94 -3.80 1.09
N ARG A 302 -15.23 -3.52 2.37
CA ARG A 302 -15.26 -2.16 2.92
C ARG A 302 -14.02 -1.89 3.77
N TYR A 303 -13.24 -0.88 3.42
CA TYR A 303 -12.16 -0.37 4.25
C TYR A 303 -12.71 0.50 5.38
N ALA A 304 -12.18 0.33 6.58
CA ALA A 304 -12.55 1.14 7.73
C ALA A 304 -12.32 2.63 7.47
N GLN A 305 -13.29 3.44 7.85
CA GLN A 305 -13.30 4.90 7.71
C GLN A 305 -13.18 5.57 9.07
N GLN A 306 -13.08 6.90 9.09
CA GLN A 306 -13.06 7.66 10.33
C GLN A 306 -14.36 7.50 11.14
N ASP A 307 -15.48 7.24 10.48
CA ASP A 307 -16.75 7.00 11.18
C ASP A 307 -16.73 5.64 11.92
N ASP A 308 -15.80 4.73 11.60
CA ASP A 308 -15.54 3.51 12.36
C ASP A 308 -14.62 3.82 13.56
N ILE A 309 -15.19 3.76 14.76
CA ILE A 309 -14.53 4.18 16.02
C ILE A 309 -13.14 3.57 16.21
N GLY A 310 -12.98 2.27 15.90
CA GLY A 310 -11.70 1.57 16.02
C GLY A 310 -10.62 2.17 15.10
N CYS A 311 -10.99 2.53 13.87
CA CYS A 311 -10.09 3.10 12.88
C CYS A 311 -9.70 4.55 13.23
N SER A 312 -10.68 5.39 13.58
CA SER A 312 -10.43 6.76 13.99
C SER A 312 -9.57 6.85 15.25
N PHE A 313 -9.87 6.05 16.28
CA PHE A 313 -9.11 6.03 17.53
C PHE A 313 -7.67 5.57 17.31
N THR A 314 -7.49 4.41 16.65
CA THR A 314 -6.15 3.87 16.39
C THR A 314 -5.33 4.77 15.46
N GLY A 315 -5.95 5.30 14.40
CA GLY A 315 -5.28 6.23 13.48
C GLY A 315 -4.87 7.54 14.14
N SER A 316 -5.69 8.06 15.07
CA SER A 316 -5.37 9.26 15.84
C SER A 316 -4.20 9.04 16.79
N LEU A 317 -4.21 7.93 17.55
CA LEU A 317 -3.11 7.57 18.45
C LEU A 317 -1.81 7.34 17.69
N PHE A 318 -1.89 6.65 16.55
CA PHE A 318 -0.74 6.40 15.69
C PHE A 318 -0.16 7.71 15.17
N HIS A 319 -1.01 8.62 14.69
CA HIS A 319 -0.58 9.94 14.19
C HIS A 319 0.08 10.79 15.27
N LEU A 320 -0.52 10.88 16.48
CA LEU A 320 0.08 11.58 17.63
C LEU A 320 1.43 10.98 18.03
N GLY A 321 1.51 9.65 18.06
CA GLY A 321 2.74 8.93 18.42
C GLY A 321 3.87 9.19 17.42
N VAL A 322 3.61 9.03 16.12
CA VAL A 322 4.64 9.21 15.08
C VAL A 322 5.09 10.67 14.98
N VAL A 323 4.16 11.63 14.87
CA VAL A 323 4.51 13.07 14.78
C VAL A 323 5.19 13.53 16.06
N GLY A 324 4.69 13.08 17.21
CA GLY A 324 5.26 13.45 18.49
C GLY A 324 6.65 12.90 18.72
N SER A 325 6.91 11.66 18.30
CA SER A 325 8.25 11.07 18.40
C SER A 325 9.27 11.91 17.63
N ILE A 326 8.93 12.36 16.42
CA ILE A 326 9.82 13.14 15.56
C ILE A 326 10.05 14.53 16.17
N LEU A 327 9.01 15.23 16.60
CA LEU A 327 9.15 16.57 17.20
C LEU A 327 9.95 16.55 18.51
N TYR A 328 9.72 15.55 19.37
CA TYR A 328 10.49 15.40 20.60
C TYR A 328 11.94 14.96 20.32
N TRP A 329 12.19 14.15 19.29
CA TRP A 329 13.55 13.83 18.85
C TRP A 329 14.33 15.08 18.40
N VAL A 330 13.70 15.98 17.64
CA VAL A 330 14.30 17.28 17.27
C VAL A 330 14.57 18.13 18.51
N THR A 331 13.59 18.19 19.42
CA THR A 331 13.72 18.94 20.68
C THR A 331 14.89 18.41 21.53
N MET A 332 15.06 17.09 21.62
CA MET A 332 16.19 16.46 22.30
C MET A 332 17.53 16.82 21.64
N SER A 333 17.58 16.82 20.31
CA SER A 333 18.78 17.18 19.54
C SER A 333 19.19 18.64 19.77
N MET A 334 18.22 19.55 19.77
CA MET A 334 18.43 20.97 20.11
C MET A 334 18.91 21.16 21.55
N GLN A 335 18.26 20.50 22.51
CA GLN A 335 18.63 20.56 23.92
C GLN A 335 20.04 20.03 24.17
N LEU A 336 20.42 18.93 23.52
CA LEU A 336 21.77 18.38 23.62
C LEU A 336 22.82 19.39 23.12
N TRP A 337 22.60 19.99 21.95
CA TRP A 337 23.51 21.00 21.41
C TRP A 337 23.63 22.22 22.32
N THR A 338 22.50 22.78 22.77
CA THR A 338 22.51 23.95 23.67
C THR A 338 23.16 23.64 25.01
N SER A 339 23.01 22.42 25.54
CA SER A 339 23.68 21.97 26.76
C SER A 339 25.20 21.91 26.59
N ILE A 340 25.69 21.37 25.46
CA ILE A 340 27.13 21.32 25.15
C ILE A 340 27.71 22.74 25.03
N LYS A 341 26.97 23.64 24.36
CA LYS A 341 27.37 25.06 24.23
C LYS A 341 27.10 25.92 25.46
N ARG A 342 26.41 25.38 26.47
CA ARG A 342 25.97 26.11 27.68
C ARG A 342 25.15 27.38 27.36
N ILE A 343 24.33 27.32 26.30
CA ILE A 343 23.44 28.42 25.92
C ILE A 343 22.08 28.18 26.56
N ASP A 344 21.63 29.09 27.44
CA ASP A 344 20.29 28.98 28.03
C ASP A 344 19.24 29.67 27.17
N ILE A 345 18.57 28.88 26.34
CA ILE A 345 17.46 29.35 25.51
C ILE A 345 16.15 29.13 26.28
N LYS A 346 15.44 30.22 26.63
CA LYS A 346 14.17 30.17 27.38
C LYS A 346 13.11 29.27 26.72
N ILE A 347 12.99 29.31 25.38
CA ILE A 347 11.99 28.51 24.65
C ILE A 347 12.24 26.99 24.71
N LEU A 348 13.49 26.56 24.97
CA LEU A 348 13.85 25.15 25.11
C LEU A 348 13.70 24.63 26.56
N GLN A 349 13.16 25.44 27.47
CA GLN A 349 12.80 24.95 28.79
C GLN A 349 11.65 23.93 28.66
N PRO A 350 11.66 22.84 29.45
CA PRO A 350 10.75 21.70 29.27
C PRO A 350 9.27 22.07 29.22
N LYS A 351 8.85 23.02 30.06
CA LYS A 351 7.46 23.49 30.12
C LYS A 351 7.01 24.08 28.78
N TYR A 352 7.81 24.96 28.18
CA TYR A 352 7.47 25.59 26.90
C TYR A 352 7.60 24.62 25.73
N SER A 353 8.61 23.76 25.72
CA SER A 353 8.78 22.77 24.65
C SER A 353 7.64 21.75 24.63
N ILE A 354 7.18 21.28 25.80
CA ILE A 354 6.02 20.37 25.89
C ILE A 354 4.77 21.05 25.35
N ILE A 355 4.47 22.27 25.81
CA ILE A 355 3.27 23.02 25.36
C ILE A 355 3.32 23.26 23.85
N ALA A 356 4.45 23.76 23.33
CA ALA A 356 4.60 24.05 21.91
C ALA A 356 4.47 22.79 21.03
N VAL A 357 5.16 21.71 21.40
CA VAL A 357 5.12 20.44 20.66
C VAL A 357 3.72 19.81 20.72
N SER A 358 3.06 19.82 21.88
CA SER A 358 1.69 19.33 22.02
C SER A 358 0.68 20.13 21.20
N ILE A 359 0.78 21.46 21.18
CA ILE A 359 -0.08 22.31 20.33
C ILE A 359 0.10 21.94 18.86
N ILE A 360 1.35 21.81 18.39
CA ILE A 360 1.64 21.43 16.99
C ILE A 360 1.05 20.04 16.68
N GLN A 361 1.25 19.05 17.56
CA GLN A 361 0.69 17.69 17.38
C GLN A 361 -0.84 17.71 17.28
N ILE A 362 -1.51 18.44 18.18
CA ILE A 362 -2.96 18.53 18.19
C ILE A 362 -3.47 19.21 16.91
N ILE A 363 -2.84 20.30 16.46
CA ILE A 363 -3.21 20.96 15.20
C ILE A 363 -3.07 20.00 14.02
N LEU A 364 -1.92 19.30 13.92
CA LEU A 364 -1.66 18.34 12.84
C LEU A 364 -2.61 17.13 12.86
N LEU A 365 -3.16 16.76 14.02
CA LEU A 365 -4.21 15.73 14.15
C LEU A 365 -5.61 16.26 13.84
N VAL A 366 -5.96 17.46 14.31
CA VAL A 366 -7.31 18.03 14.16
C VAL A 366 -7.63 18.29 12.68
N ILE A 367 -6.65 18.71 11.88
CA ILE A 367 -6.83 18.93 10.43
C ILE A 367 -7.36 17.66 9.73
N PRO A 368 -6.67 16.51 9.72
CA PRO A 368 -7.18 15.31 9.06
C PRO A 368 -8.47 14.78 9.68
N LEU A 369 -8.67 14.93 11.00
CA LEU A 369 -9.95 14.55 11.63
C LEU A 369 -11.11 15.42 11.14
N SER A 370 -10.92 16.73 11.01
CA SER A 370 -11.95 17.64 10.51
C SER A 370 -12.34 17.37 9.05
N LEU A 371 -11.39 16.84 8.26
CA LEU A 371 -11.57 16.50 6.86
C LEU A 371 -12.00 15.06 6.63
N LYS A 372 -12.31 14.29 7.69
CA LYS A 372 -12.63 12.85 7.62
C LYS A 372 -11.58 12.03 6.87
N ALA A 373 -10.31 12.41 7.02
CA ALA A 373 -9.19 11.87 6.25
C ALA A 373 -8.54 10.64 6.92
N VAL A 374 -8.97 10.22 8.12
CA VAL A 374 -8.42 9.02 8.77
C VAL A 374 -9.13 7.78 8.23
N LYS A 375 -8.41 6.94 7.47
CA LYS A 375 -8.97 5.77 6.78
C LYS A 375 -7.98 4.61 6.79
N ALA A 376 -8.47 3.39 6.64
CA ALA A 376 -7.64 2.25 6.28
C ALA A 376 -7.15 2.40 4.83
N GLY A 377 -5.83 2.29 4.62
CA GLY A 377 -5.25 2.23 3.28
C GLY A 377 -5.32 0.80 2.72
N GLY A 378 -5.54 0.66 1.40
CA GLY A 378 -5.62 -0.64 0.75
C GLY A 378 -4.38 -1.52 0.92
N GLY A 379 -3.21 -0.88 1.03
CA GLY A 379 -1.95 -1.52 1.36
C GLY A 379 -1.37 -1.10 2.70
N ALA A 380 -2.15 -0.65 3.69
CA ALA A 380 -1.63 -0.19 4.99
C ALA A 380 -1.81 -1.25 6.11
N VAL A 381 -0.96 -1.24 7.16
CA VAL A 381 -1.09 -2.13 8.35
C VAL A 381 -1.65 -1.46 9.59
N SER A 382 -1.92 -0.15 9.53
CA SER A 382 -2.89 0.51 10.41
C SER A 382 -3.79 1.50 9.66
N CYS A 383 -4.92 1.88 10.24
CA CYS A 383 -5.62 3.11 9.87
C CYS A 383 -4.70 4.32 10.04
N TRP A 384 -4.71 5.22 9.06
CA TRP A 384 -3.86 6.41 9.08
C TRP A 384 -4.47 7.54 8.25
N VAL A 385 -3.77 8.67 8.17
CA VAL A 385 -4.19 9.81 7.33
C VAL A 385 -4.09 9.42 5.86
N SER A 386 -5.23 9.47 5.18
CA SER A 386 -5.39 9.17 3.77
C SER A 386 -5.53 10.46 2.95
N GLY A 387 -5.30 10.33 1.64
CA GLY A 387 -5.28 11.42 0.69
C GLY A 387 -3.89 12.03 0.53
N LYS A 388 -3.31 11.92 -0.68
CA LYS A 388 -1.94 12.37 -1.00
C LYS A 388 -1.68 13.80 -0.53
N TRP A 389 -2.61 14.72 -0.79
CA TRP A 389 -2.45 16.13 -0.44
C TRP A 389 -2.50 16.38 1.08
N ILE A 390 -3.46 15.76 1.78
CA ILE A 390 -3.61 15.91 3.23
C ILE A 390 -2.43 15.27 3.93
N GLN A 391 -2.09 14.03 3.60
CA GLN A 391 -0.95 13.30 4.16
C GLN A 391 0.36 14.07 3.92
N ASN A 392 0.57 14.63 2.72
CA ASN A 392 1.74 15.46 2.46
C ASN A 392 1.76 16.73 3.32
N GLY A 393 0.63 17.42 3.45
CA GLY A 393 0.54 18.67 4.21
C GLY A 393 0.67 18.49 5.73
N VAL A 394 0.04 17.47 6.32
CA VAL A 394 -0.03 17.31 7.78
C VAL A 394 1.03 16.37 8.34
N TYR A 395 1.62 15.51 7.52
CA TYR A 395 2.64 14.56 7.95
C TYR A 395 3.97 14.79 7.24
N TRP A 396 4.06 14.55 5.93
CA TRP A 396 5.36 14.52 5.25
C TRP A 396 6.10 15.85 5.26
N PHE A 397 5.40 16.97 5.04
CA PHE A 397 6.03 18.29 5.06
C PHE A 397 6.53 18.66 6.48
N PRO A 398 5.70 18.63 7.55
CA PRO A 398 6.17 18.90 8.91
C PRO A 398 7.31 17.97 9.35
N VAL A 399 7.20 16.67 9.03
CA VAL A 399 8.24 15.68 9.34
C VAL A 399 9.54 15.98 8.60
N SER A 400 9.49 16.31 7.31
CA SER A 400 10.69 16.64 6.53
C SER A 400 11.40 17.86 7.09
N VAL A 401 10.64 18.91 7.44
CA VAL A 401 11.20 20.12 8.09
C VAL A 401 11.81 19.76 9.44
N ALA A 402 11.08 19.02 10.28
CA ALA A 402 11.55 18.60 11.59
C ALA A 402 12.84 17.76 11.48
N LEU A 403 12.87 16.77 10.58
CA LEU A 403 14.04 15.94 10.33
C LEU A 403 15.23 16.77 9.83
N ALA A 404 15.03 17.69 8.89
CA ALA A 404 16.09 18.57 8.41
C ALA A 404 16.69 19.41 9.55
N VAL A 405 15.84 19.97 10.41
CA VAL A 405 16.26 20.72 11.60
C VAL A 405 17.01 19.80 12.57
N GLY A 406 16.47 18.62 12.88
CA GLY A 406 17.11 17.67 13.80
C GLY A 406 18.47 17.19 13.30
N ILE A 407 18.58 16.84 12.01
CA ILE A 407 19.85 16.46 11.37
C ILE A 407 20.86 17.60 11.45
N PHE A 408 20.43 18.85 11.20
CA PHE A 408 21.29 20.02 11.36
C PHE A 408 21.84 20.14 12.79
N PHE A 409 21.00 19.99 13.82
CA PHE A 409 21.46 20.02 15.22
C PHE A 409 22.34 18.84 15.59
N VAL A 410 22.06 17.63 15.10
CA VAL A 410 22.93 16.47 15.28
C VAL A 410 24.31 16.73 14.67
N PHE A 411 24.38 17.31 13.46
CA PHE A 411 25.64 17.71 12.85
C PHE A 411 26.41 18.73 13.69
N LEU A 412 25.71 19.71 14.27
CA LEU A 412 26.32 20.67 15.20
C LEU A 412 26.85 19.97 16.47
N VAL A 413 26.11 19.02 17.06
CA VAL A 413 26.57 18.22 18.20
C VAL A 413 27.85 17.45 17.84
N ILE A 414 27.86 16.75 16.71
CA ILE A 414 29.03 16.00 16.25
C ILE A 414 30.23 16.93 16.05
N LYS A 415 30.03 18.10 15.44
CA LYS A 415 31.07 19.12 15.27
C LYS A 415 31.65 19.56 16.61
N GLU A 416 30.80 19.86 17.60
CA GLU A 416 31.26 20.30 18.91
C GLU A 416 32.01 19.21 19.67
N ILE A 417 31.49 17.97 19.65
CA ILE A 417 32.19 16.81 20.23
C ILE A 417 33.53 16.60 19.53
N TYR A 418 33.59 16.72 18.21
CA TYR A 418 34.83 16.60 17.46
C TYR A 418 35.86 17.66 17.86
N VAL A 419 35.44 18.91 18.04
CA VAL A 419 36.33 19.99 18.51
C VAL A 419 36.83 19.70 19.93
N ILE A 420 35.96 19.25 20.83
CA ILE A 420 36.33 18.91 22.22
C ILE A 420 37.32 17.73 22.23
N VAL A 421 36.99 16.64 21.55
CA VAL A 421 37.84 15.43 21.49
C VAL A 421 39.17 15.74 20.84
N ARG A 422 39.19 16.46 19.71
CA ARG A 422 40.45 16.84 19.04
C ARG A 422 41.37 17.64 19.95
N ASN A 423 40.82 18.44 20.86
CA ASN A 423 41.60 19.23 21.81
C ASN A 423 42.09 18.40 23.01
N ILE A 424 41.50 17.24 23.29
CA ILE A 424 41.81 16.39 24.46
C ILE A 424 42.60 15.13 24.08
N HIS A 425 42.24 14.45 22.99
CA HIS A 425 42.81 13.19 22.54
C HIS A 425 42.98 13.16 21.00
N HIS A 426 44.21 12.85 20.55
CA HIS A 426 44.58 12.80 19.13
C HIS A 426 44.07 11.55 18.37
N ASP A 427 43.22 10.71 18.97
CA ASP A 427 42.82 9.44 18.36
C ASP A 427 41.64 9.59 17.39
N LYS A 428 41.86 9.21 16.13
CA LYS A 428 40.92 9.40 15.00
C LYS A 428 39.91 8.25 14.85
N ARG A 429 39.98 7.22 15.70
CA ARG A 429 39.20 5.97 15.53
C ARG A 429 37.69 6.11 15.77
N PHE A 430 37.29 7.11 16.56
CA PHE A 430 35.90 7.27 17.04
C PHE A 430 34.89 7.72 15.97
N ILE A 431 35.34 8.38 14.89
CA ILE A 431 34.46 9.03 13.90
C ILE A 431 33.92 8.06 12.84
N ARG A 432 34.60 6.92 12.62
CA ARG A 432 34.29 6.00 11.52
C ARG A 432 33.03 5.15 11.73
N LEU A 433 32.45 5.14 12.94
CA LEU A 433 31.32 4.29 13.31
C LEU A 433 29.94 4.97 13.20
N GLN A 434 29.86 6.29 13.02
CA GLN A 434 28.61 7.06 13.14
C GLN A 434 27.93 7.45 11.81
N ILE A 435 28.57 7.22 10.65
CA ILE A 435 28.14 7.79 9.35
C ILE A 435 27.26 6.86 8.49
N LYS A 436 27.16 5.57 8.80
CA LYS A 436 26.51 4.57 7.93
C LYS A 436 24.96 4.56 7.80
N PRO A 437 24.12 5.13 8.70
CA PRO A 437 22.67 4.88 8.62
C PRO A 437 21.82 5.74 7.66
N PHE A 438 22.37 6.72 6.93
CA PHE A 438 21.56 7.82 6.37
C PHE A 438 21.07 7.70 4.90
N LEU A 439 21.08 6.51 4.29
CA LEU A 439 20.71 6.35 2.87
C LEU A 439 19.53 5.37 2.69
N CYS A 440 18.31 5.90 2.69
CA CYS A 440 17.15 5.30 2.01
C CYS A 440 16.01 6.33 1.90
N VAL A 441 15.68 6.74 0.68
CA VAL A 441 14.43 7.43 0.32
C VAL A 441 13.94 6.77 -0.98
N VAL A 442 12.67 6.40 -1.04
CA VAL A 442 12.04 5.70 -2.18
C VAL A 442 10.88 6.53 -2.71
N ASN A 443 10.72 6.49 -4.03
CA ASN A 443 9.71 7.17 -4.83
C ASN A 443 8.57 6.16 -5.14
N ASP A 444 7.30 6.55 -4.97
CA ASP A 444 6.11 5.70 -5.22
C ASP A 444 5.09 6.49 -6.06
N ASP A 445 4.94 6.16 -7.35
CA ASP A 445 3.83 6.65 -8.20
C ASP A 445 3.23 5.54 -9.11
N GLU A 446 3.54 4.25 -8.91
CA GLU A 446 3.24 3.17 -9.90
C GLU A 446 1.95 2.35 -9.62
N TYR A 447 1.29 2.52 -8.47
CA TYR A 447 0.24 1.60 -7.99
C TYR A 447 -1.06 1.59 -8.82
N ASN A 448 -1.49 2.72 -9.40
CA ASN A 448 -2.81 2.81 -10.03
C ASN A 448 -2.88 2.16 -11.43
N ALA A 449 -1.75 2.02 -12.13
CA ALA A 449 -1.72 1.38 -13.46
C ALA A 449 -1.90 -0.14 -13.36
N ASN A 450 -1.43 -0.73 -12.26
CA ASN A 450 -1.30 -2.19 -12.14
C ASN A 450 -2.58 -2.91 -11.66
N ALA A 451 -3.61 -2.17 -11.28
CA ALA A 451 -4.91 -2.77 -10.98
C ALA A 451 -5.52 -3.48 -12.20
N VAL A 452 -5.15 -3.07 -13.42
CA VAL A 452 -5.60 -3.70 -14.68
C VAL A 452 -4.99 -5.10 -14.82
N HIS A 453 -3.70 -5.27 -14.56
CA HIS A 453 -3.02 -6.57 -14.63
C HIS A 453 -3.60 -7.61 -13.66
N TYR A 454 -4.02 -7.16 -12.47
CA TYR A 454 -4.71 -8.05 -11.52
C TYR A 454 -6.04 -8.58 -12.09
N LEU A 455 -6.82 -7.71 -12.74
CA LEU A 455 -8.07 -8.12 -13.39
C LEU A 455 -7.80 -9.05 -14.56
N GLU A 456 -6.77 -8.78 -15.37
CA GLU A 456 -6.33 -9.66 -16.46
C GLU A 456 -5.98 -11.06 -15.94
N CYS A 457 -5.25 -11.17 -14.83
CA CYS A 457 -4.91 -12.45 -14.21
C CYS A 457 -6.16 -13.25 -13.77
N LEU A 458 -7.10 -12.59 -13.08
CA LEU A 458 -8.34 -13.24 -12.64
C LEU A 458 -9.17 -13.74 -13.84
N LEU A 459 -9.16 -12.98 -14.93
CA LEU A 459 -9.91 -13.28 -16.13
C LEU A 459 -9.30 -14.39 -16.98
N GLN A 460 -7.98 -14.57 -16.93
CA GLN A 460 -7.30 -15.69 -17.58
C GLN A 460 -7.47 -17.03 -16.82
N GLY A 461 -8.34 -17.07 -15.80
CA GLY A 461 -8.56 -18.24 -14.96
C GLY A 461 -7.41 -18.52 -13.99
N GLY A 462 -6.57 -17.51 -13.70
CA GLY A 462 -5.54 -17.62 -12.67
C GLY A 462 -6.17 -17.88 -11.30
N ASP A 463 -5.44 -18.59 -10.41
CA ASP A 463 -5.91 -18.79 -9.04
C ASP A 463 -6.11 -17.41 -8.37
N PRO A 464 -7.31 -17.10 -7.86
CA PRO A 464 -7.59 -15.86 -7.13
C PRO A 464 -6.60 -15.56 -5.99
N ASN A 465 -5.94 -16.59 -5.44
CA ASN A 465 -4.95 -16.45 -4.37
C ASN A 465 -3.52 -16.14 -4.90
N GLU A 466 -3.26 -16.43 -6.17
CA GLU A 466 -1.97 -16.17 -6.83
C GLU A 466 -2.00 -14.88 -7.65
N CYS A 467 -3.16 -14.48 -8.14
CA CYS A 467 -3.33 -13.17 -8.77
C CYS A 467 -3.12 -12.07 -7.72
N THR A 468 -2.08 -11.25 -7.90
CA THR A 468 -1.79 -10.11 -7.03
C THR A 468 -1.77 -8.81 -7.82
N VAL A 469 -2.21 -7.72 -7.19
CA VAL A 469 -1.99 -6.36 -7.70
C VAL A 469 -0.53 -6.01 -7.46
N ASP A 470 0.22 -5.60 -8.50
CA ASP A 470 1.58 -5.13 -8.29
C ASP A 470 1.57 -3.90 -7.38
N GLY A 471 2.12 -4.08 -6.18
CA GLY A 471 2.33 -3.01 -5.22
C GLY A 471 3.81 -2.81 -4.90
N PRO A 472 4.11 -2.00 -3.87
CA PRO A 472 5.49 -1.82 -3.45
C PRO A 472 6.10 -3.18 -3.07
N PRO A 473 7.37 -3.43 -3.38
CA PRO A 473 8.02 -4.69 -3.04
C PRO A 473 7.86 -5.01 -1.55
N TYR A 474 7.36 -6.21 -1.22
CA TYR A 474 7.07 -6.64 0.15
C TYR A 474 8.19 -6.31 1.12
N PHE A 475 9.45 -6.55 0.73
CA PHE A 475 10.61 -6.28 1.57
C PHE A 475 10.73 -4.80 1.98
N ARG A 476 10.44 -3.84 1.08
CA ARG A 476 10.49 -2.41 1.40
C ARG A 476 9.44 -2.05 2.44
N PHE A 477 8.23 -2.56 2.24
CA PHE A 477 7.11 -2.35 3.13
C PHE A 477 7.37 -2.98 4.51
N PHE A 478 7.78 -4.26 4.52
CA PHE A 478 8.19 -4.99 5.71
C PHE A 478 9.28 -4.25 6.49
N PHE A 479 10.35 -3.82 5.81
CA PHE A 479 11.48 -3.15 6.44
C PHE A 479 11.09 -1.79 7.03
N PHE A 480 10.26 -1.01 6.33
CA PHE A 480 9.74 0.26 6.84
C PHE A 480 8.99 0.07 8.16
N TYR A 481 8.04 -0.87 8.21
CA TYR A 481 7.30 -1.15 9.43
C TYR A 481 8.20 -1.72 10.52
N PHE A 482 9.07 -2.66 10.19
CA PHE A 482 10.02 -3.23 11.13
C PHE A 482 10.84 -2.14 11.83
N LEU A 483 11.45 -1.21 11.09
CA LEU A 483 12.22 -0.10 11.66
C LEU A 483 11.38 0.80 12.56
N LEU A 484 10.16 1.14 12.12
CA LEU A 484 9.25 1.98 12.87
C LEU A 484 8.93 1.35 14.24
N ARG A 485 8.66 0.04 14.28
CA ARG A 485 8.36 -0.69 15.52
C ARG A 485 9.61 -0.90 16.39
N MET A 486 10.79 -1.01 15.78
CA MET A 486 12.06 -1.22 16.48
C MET A 486 12.52 0.00 17.31
N PHE A 487 11.97 1.20 17.08
CA PHE A 487 12.39 2.42 17.79
C PHE A 487 12.35 2.31 19.31
N GLY A 488 11.29 1.73 19.91
CA GLY A 488 11.22 1.60 21.37
C GLY A 488 12.30 0.69 21.95
N ILE A 489 12.68 -0.37 21.22
CA ILE A 489 13.79 -1.25 21.57
C ILE A 489 15.11 -0.47 21.53
N PHE A 490 15.35 0.31 20.47
CA PHE A 490 16.56 1.13 20.36
C PHE A 490 16.67 2.16 21.49
N VAL A 491 15.58 2.86 21.83
CA VAL A 491 15.58 3.83 22.93
C VAL A 491 15.84 3.15 24.27
N PHE A 492 15.32 1.93 24.49
CA PHE A 492 15.65 1.14 25.67
C PHE A 492 17.12 0.73 25.72
N LEU A 493 17.69 0.22 24.61
CA LEU A 493 19.11 -0.14 24.58
C LEU A 493 20.02 1.07 24.83
N LEU A 494 19.69 2.22 24.25
CA LEU A 494 20.50 3.44 24.37
C LEU A 494 20.39 4.12 25.73
N TYR A 495 19.19 4.15 26.34
CA TYR A 495 18.95 4.91 27.56
C TYR A 495 18.62 4.03 28.77
N GLY A 496 17.85 2.96 28.58
CA GLY A 496 17.40 2.05 29.63
C GLY A 496 18.52 1.17 30.21
N LEU A 497 19.54 0.84 29.42
CA LEU A 497 20.69 0.02 29.85
C LEU A 497 21.91 0.84 30.31
N THR A 498 21.75 2.15 30.53
CA THR A 498 22.85 3.02 30.96
C THR A 498 23.18 2.89 32.45
N SER A 499 24.40 3.26 32.85
CA SER A 499 24.80 3.36 34.26
C SER A 499 23.86 4.25 35.07
N LYS A 500 23.42 5.35 34.46
CA LYS A 500 22.44 6.27 35.05
C LYS A 500 21.09 5.60 35.32
N SER A 501 20.56 4.84 34.37
CA SER A 501 19.32 4.05 34.58
C SER A 501 19.48 3.09 35.75
N LYS A 502 20.60 2.34 35.79
CA LYS A 502 20.93 1.44 36.91
C LYS A 502 20.99 2.19 38.24
N GLN A 503 21.63 3.36 38.28
CA GLN A 503 21.71 4.19 39.48
C GLN A 503 20.32 4.62 39.97
N ILE A 504 19.47 5.12 39.06
CA ILE A 504 18.08 5.49 39.37
C ILE A 504 17.34 4.29 39.99
N TRP A 505 17.48 3.10 39.43
CA TRP A 505 16.85 1.90 40.00
C TRP A 505 17.39 1.57 41.39
N LEU A 506 18.70 1.63 41.62
CA LEU A 506 19.31 1.34 42.93
C LEU A 506 18.92 2.35 44.01
N GLU A 507 18.74 3.61 43.63
CA GLU A 507 18.31 4.70 44.53
C GLU A 507 16.79 4.78 44.71
N SER A 508 16.03 4.11 43.85
CA SER A 508 14.57 4.11 43.88
C SER A 508 14.00 3.51 45.17
N PHE A 509 12.79 3.94 45.54
CA PHE A 509 12.09 3.42 46.72
C PHE A 509 11.81 1.90 46.62
N ILE A 510 11.72 1.35 45.39
CA ILE A 510 11.50 -0.08 45.16
C ILE A 510 12.73 -0.89 45.59
N CYS A 511 13.92 -0.51 45.13
CA CYS A 511 15.15 -1.22 45.51
C CYS A 511 15.60 -0.92 46.94
N GLN A 512 15.22 0.23 47.50
CA GLN A 512 15.47 0.57 48.90
C GLN A 512 14.52 -0.15 49.87
N TYR A 513 13.48 -0.83 49.38
CA TYR A 513 12.59 -1.62 50.23
C TYR A 513 13.38 -2.76 50.91
N PRO A 514 13.36 -2.89 52.25
CA PRO A 514 14.27 -3.74 53.01
C PRO A 514 14.47 -5.20 52.50
N PRO A 515 13.40 -5.96 52.14
CA PRO A 515 13.59 -7.32 51.67
C PRO A 515 14.28 -7.37 50.29
N ILE A 516 14.01 -6.42 49.39
CA ILE A 516 14.66 -6.34 48.08
C ILE A 516 16.12 -5.92 48.24
N LYS A 517 16.36 -4.88 49.04
CA LYS A 517 17.71 -4.38 49.36
C LYS A 517 18.61 -5.48 49.91
N SER A 518 18.11 -6.26 50.88
CA SER A 518 18.88 -7.37 51.48
C SER A 518 19.25 -8.45 50.46
N ARG A 519 18.36 -8.78 49.51
CA ARG A 519 18.63 -9.73 48.43
C ARG A 519 19.65 -9.19 47.42
N LEU A 520 19.51 -7.94 47.01
CA LEU A 520 20.45 -7.29 46.09
C LEU A 520 21.86 -7.16 46.70
N GLN A 521 21.95 -6.89 48.00
CA GLN A 521 23.22 -6.89 48.73
C GLN A 521 23.86 -8.28 48.73
N ARG A 522 23.09 -9.36 48.94
CA ARG A 522 23.60 -10.74 48.84
C ARG A 522 24.11 -11.11 47.45
N MET A 523 23.52 -10.53 46.40
CA MET A 523 23.95 -10.72 45.01
C MET A 523 25.18 -9.86 44.62
N GLY A 524 25.73 -9.06 45.55
CA GLY A 524 26.88 -8.19 45.27
C GLY A 524 26.57 -7.00 44.35
N VAL A 525 25.30 -6.72 44.07
CA VAL A 525 24.89 -5.60 43.19
C VAL A 525 25.20 -4.26 43.84
N PHE A 526 25.04 -4.17 45.15
CA PHE A 526 25.58 -3.07 45.94
C PHE A 526 27.03 -3.44 46.30
N HIS A 527 27.99 -2.83 45.62
CA HIS A 527 29.33 -2.75 46.17
C HIS A 527 29.22 -1.91 47.44
N SER A 528 29.22 -2.60 48.58
CA SER A 528 29.53 -1.98 49.85
C SER A 528 30.89 -1.35 49.65
N SER A 529 30.94 -0.03 49.44
CA SER A 529 32.16 0.74 49.59
C SER A 529 32.63 0.41 50.99
N SER A 530 33.59 -0.51 51.08
CA SER A 530 34.24 -0.89 52.33
C SER A 530 34.70 0.42 52.91
N GLY A 531 34.02 0.86 53.98
CA GLY A 531 34.29 2.14 54.59
C GLY A 531 35.79 2.20 54.83
N TYR A 532 36.46 3.13 54.16
CA TYR A 532 37.71 3.66 54.67
C TYR A 532 37.33 4.26 56.00
N THR A 533 37.42 3.45 57.06
CA THR A 533 37.60 3.92 58.41
C THR A 533 38.82 4.82 58.33
N THR A 534 38.57 6.12 58.31
CA THR A 534 39.58 7.14 58.54
C THR A 534 40.12 6.87 59.93
N ASP A 535 41.19 6.07 59.97
CA ASP A 535 41.98 5.82 61.15
C ASP A 535 42.49 7.18 61.62
N GLY A 536 42.02 7.57 62.80
CA GLY A 536 42.30 8.86 63.39
C GLY A 536 43.77 8.93 63.78
N GLY A 537 44.51 9.90 63.22
CA GLY A 537 45.87 10.10 63.69
C GLY A 537 46.70 11.13 62.92
N LYS A 538 46.39 12.42 63.12
CA LYS A 538 47.35 13.50 63.50
C LYS A 538 46.83 14.88 63.10
N LYS A 539 46.66 15.74 64.11
CA LYS A 539 46.58 17.20 63.97
C LYS A 539 47.88 17.74 63.35
N PRO A 540 47.82 18.69 62.40
CA PRO A 540 48.84 19.73 62.26
C PRO A 540 48.28 21.10 62.67
N PRO A 541 49.18 22.04 62.99
CA PRO A 541 48.87 23.18 63.83
C PRO A 541 48.26 24.36 63.06
N SER A 542 47.56 25.19 63.82
CA SER A 542 47.16 26.54 63.51
C SER A 542 48.35 27.40 63.04
N HIS A 543 48.25 28.01 61.86
CA HIS A 543 48.70 29.38 61.65
C HIS A 543 48.01 30.05 60.45
N THR A 544 47.45 31.21 60.77
CA THR A 544 47.04 32.39 59.97
C THR A 544 47.73 32.58 58.61
N THR A 545 46.99 33.07 57.59
CA THR A 545 47.00 34.49 57.14
C THR A 545 45.75 34.78 56.29
N TYR A 546 45.18 35.97 56.51
CA TYR A 546 44.23 36.66 55.64
C TYR A 546 44.73 36.72 54.19
N ASP A 547 43.89 36.40 53.21
CA ASP A 547 43.93 37.12 51.94
C ASP A 547 42.54 37.23 51.32
N GLN A 548 42.18 38.47 51.01
CA GLN A 548 40.88 38.92 50.55
C GLN A 548 41.02 39.19 49.05
N SER A 549 40.74 38.20 48.20
CA SER A 549 40.77 38.39 46.75
C SER A 549 39.60 37.67 46.06
N ARG A 550 38.69 38.52 45.57
CA ARG A 550 37.77 38.37 44.44
C ARG A 550 37.25 36.97 44.09
N GLY A 551 35.93 36.85 44.29
CA GLY A 551 35.11 35.77 43.78
C GLY A 551 35.27 35.53 42.29
N ASN A 552 35.50 34.26 41.99
CA ASN A 552 34.90 33.54 40.89
C ASN A 552 34.84 32.09 41.35
N THR A 553 33.88 31.79 42.22
CA THR A 553 33.50 30.42 42.53
C THR A 553 32.77 29.90 41.29
N ALA A 554 33.55 29.46 40.30
CA ALA A 554 33.10 28.49 39.35
C ALA A 554 32.71 27.26 40.18
N ALA A 555 31.43 27.18 40.51
CA ALA A 555 30.82 25.93 40.89
C ALA A 555 31.11 24.97 39.74
N SER A 556 32.10 24.11 39.97
CA SER A 556 32.29 22.86 39.24
C SER A 556 31.03 22.06 39.46
N SER A 557 29.98 22.37 38.71
CA SER A 557 28.97 21.37 38.41
C SER A 557 29.74 20.28 37.72
N ASP A 558 29.88 19.14 38.37
CA ASP A 558 30.11 17.86 37.71
C ASP A 558 29.05 17.73 36.62
N VAL A 559 29.36 18.30 35.46
CA VAL A 559 28.78 17.88 34.21
C VAL A 559 29.36 16.49 34.09
N ASP A 560 28.56 15.51 34.57
CA ASP A 560 28.75 14.09 34.32
C ASP A 560 29.40 13.97 32.96
N SER A 561 30.71 13.75 32.98
CA SER A 561 31.42 13.16 31.86
C SER A 561 30.59 11.94 31.55
N ILE A 562 29.88 11.96 30.42
CA ILE A 562 29.28 10.78 29.84
C ILE A 562 30.44 9.78 29.76
N GLU A 563 30.50 8.87 30.73
CA GLU A 563 31.55 7.88 30.87
C GLU A 563 31.46 6.96 29.66
N LEU A 564 32.24 7.31 28.64
CA LEU A 564 32.55 6.49 27.47
C LEU A 564 33.38 5.24 27.83
N ASN A 565 33.65 5.01 29.11
CA ASN A 565 34.29 3.80 29.64
C ASN A 565 33.36 2.57 29.63
N SER A 566 32.06 2.72 29.38
CA SER A 566 31.10 1.60 29.39
C SER A 566 31.10 0.72 28.12
N PHE A 567 31.91 1.03 27.10
CA PHE A 567 32.08 0.18 25.90
C PHE A 567 33.42 -0.57 25.83
N GLN A 568 34.25 -0.50 26.88
CA GLN A 568 35.33 -1.44 27.07
C GLN A 568 34.86 -2.54 28.02
N SER A 569 34.31 -3.61 27.44
CA SER A 569 34.26 -4.91 28.14
C SER A 569 35.54 -5.69 27.80
N PRO A 570 36.01 -6.59 28.68
CA PRO A 570 37.10 -7.53 28.37
C PRO A 570 36.78 -8.43 27.16
#